data_AF-A0A2S4JH11-F1
#
_entry.id   AF-A0A2S4JH11-F1
#
_cell.length_a   1.000
_cell.length_b   1.000
_cell.length_c   1.000
_cell.angle_alpha   90.00
_cell.angle_beta   90.00
_cell.angle_gamma   90.00
#
_symmetry.space_group_name_H-M   'P 1'
#
loop_
_entity.id
_entity.type
_entity.pdbx_description
1 polymer ?
#
loop_
_entity_poly.entity_id
_entity_poly.type
_entity_poly.pdbx_seq_one_letter_code
_entity_poly.pdbx_strand_id
1 'polypeptide(L)' 'MRNSFHDLTFEELVAKREELRRKYLDVRMSHVVGHVENPLEKRTLRRQVARLNTLIYNHPDVQVNEGE' A
#
# COMPACT_ATOMS: atom_id res chain seq x y z
N MET A 1 -6.40 13.65 -3.76
CA MET A 1 -6.35 12.88 -2.50
C MET A 1 -4.94 12.83 -1.96
N ARG A 2 -4.61 13.76 -1.05
CA ARG A 2 -3.38 13.72 -0.24
C ARG A 2 -3.63 12.74 0.92
N ASN A 3 -3.39 11.45 0.71
CA ASN A 3 -3.17 10.56 1.85
C ASN A 3 -1.79 10.92 2.39
N SER A 4 -1.78 11.66 3.50
CA SER A 4 -0.58 11.99 4.27
C SER A 4 -0.19 10.75 5.05
N PHE A 5 0.70 9.95 4.48
CA PHE A 5 1.34 8.81 5.15
C PHE A 5 2.71 9.21 5.72
N HIS A 6 2.99 10.51 5.84
CA HIS A 6 4.30 11.02 6.24
C HIS A 6 4.54 10.97 7.76
N ASP A 7 3.48 10.86 8.57
CA ASP A 7 3.56 10.94 10.03
C ASP A 7 3.43 9.57 10.71
N LEU A 8 3.40 8.47 9.95
CA LEU A 8 3.26 7.11 10.48
C LEU A 8 4.64 6.51 10.77
N THR A 9 4.72 5.70 11.83
CA THR A 9 5.92 4.92 12.16
C THR A 9 6.16 3.81 11.13
N PHE A 10 7.39 3.29 11.04
CA PHE A 10 7.75 2.24 10.10
C PHE A 10 6.85 1.00 10.21
N GLU A 11 6.57 0.55 11.44
CA GLU A 11 5.71 -0.61 11.69
C GLU A 11 4.27 -0.38 11.20
N GLU A 12 3.73 0.82 11.43
CA GLU A 12 2.40 1.19 10.96
C GLU A 12 2.34 1.29 9.43
N LEU A 13 3.41 1.78 8.78
CA LEU A 13 3.50 1.80 7.31
C LEU A 13 3.48 0.37 6.73
N VAL A 14 4.22 -0.55 7.35
CA VAL A 14 4.25 -1.97 6.94
C VAL A 14 2.89 -2.64 7.17
N ALA A 15 2.27 -2.40 8.34
CA ALA A 15 0.94 -2.92 8.65
C ALA A 15 -0.12 -2.38 7.68
N LYS A 16 -0.07 -1.09 7.33
CA LYS A 16 -0.99 -0.48 6.36
C LYS A 16 -0.79 -1.03 4.96
N ARG A 17 0.46 -1.30 4.56
CA ARG A 17 0.78 -1.94 3.28
C ARG A 17 0.15 -3.33 3.19
N GLU A 18 0.29 -4.14 4.23
CA GLU A 18 -0.32 -5.48 4.34
C GLU A 18 -1.85 -5.40 4.19
N GLU A 19 -2.49 -4.49 4.92
CA GLU A 19 -3.94 -4.29 4.88
C GLU A 19 -4.42 -3.91 3.45
N LEU A 20 -3.77 -2.93 2.82
CA LEU A 20 -4.13 -2.50 1.47
C LEU A 20 -3.84 -3.57 0.41
N ARG A 21 -2.82 -4.41 0.62
CA ARG A 21 -2.52 -5.52 -0.27
C ARG A 21 -3.59 -6.60 -0.20
N ARG A 22 -4.12 -6.90 0.99
CA ARG A 22 -5.26 -7.81 1.18
C ARG A 22 -6.52 -7.27 0.48
N LYS A 23 -6.86 -6.00 0.72
CA LYS A 23 -7.97 -5.34 0.02
C LYS A 23 -7.81 -5.36 -1.50
N TYR A 24 -6.59 -5.16 -1.99
CA TYR A 24 -6.31 -5.25 -3.43
C TYR A 24 -6.52 -6.68 -3.96
N LEU A 25 -6.15 -7.71 -3.19
CA LEU A 25 -6.40 -9.10 -3.54
C LEU A 25 -7.90 -9.38 -3.63
N ASP A 26 -8.69 -8.94 -2.65
CA ASP A 26 -10.14 -9.12 -2.63
C ASP A 26 -10.78 -8.47 -3.86
N VAL A 27 -10.43 -7.21 -4.17
CA VAL A 27 -10.89 -6.52 -5.37
C VAL A 27 -10.47 -7.23 -6.66
N ARG A 28 -9.28 -7.85 -6.68
CA ARG A 28 -8.85 -8.69 -7.83
C ARG A 28 -9.70 -9.95 -7.93
N MET A 29 -10.00 -10.61 -6.83
CA MET A 29 -10.82 -11.83 -6.81
C MET A 29 -12.25 -11.53 -7.26
N SER A 30 -12.88 -10.46 -6.73
CA SER A 30 -14.19 -10.00 -7.19
C SER A 30 -14.22 -9.71 -8.69
N HIS A 31 -13.12 -9.19 -9.24
CA HIS A 31 -12.98 -8.95 -10.67
C HIS A 31 -12.91 -10.24 -11.50
N VAL A 32 -12.22 -11.28 -11.03
CA VAL A 32 -12.18 -12.59 -11.71
C VAL A 32 -13.54 -13.28 -11.63
N VAL A 33 -14.24 -13.16 -10.52
CA VAL A 33 -15.58 -13.75 -10.29
C VAL A 33 -16.69 -13.00 -11.06
N GLY A 34 -16.37 -11.85 -11.69
CA GLY A 34 -17.32 -11.09 -12.51
C GLY A 34 -18.19 -10.09 -11.73
N HIS A 35 -17.99 -9.96 -10.42
CA HIS A 35 -18.64 -8.94 -9.59
C HIS A 35 -17.74 -7.70 -9.51
N VAL A 36 -17.58 -7.01 -10.65
CA VAL A 36 -16.79 -5.79 -10.72
C VAL A 36 -17.64 -4.61 -10.26
N GLU A 37 -17.64 -4.34 -8.95
CA GLU A 37 -18.40 -3.21 -8.42
C GLU A 37 -17.74 -1.87 -8.77
N ASN A 38 -16.40 -1.77 -8.69
CA ASN A 38 -15.72 -0.49 -8.91
C ASN A 38 -14.29 -0.61 -9.50
N PRO A 39 -14.12 -0.43 -10.83
CA PRO A 39 -12.80 -0.43 -11.47
C PRO A 39 -11.84 0.67 -10.97
N LEU A 40 -12.37 1.80 -10.48
CA LEU A 40 -11.55 2.91 -9.98
C LEU A 40 -10.87 2.56 -8.65
N GLU A 41 -11.54 1.77 -7.81
CA GLU A 41 -11.01 1.36 -6.51
C GLU A 41 -9.73 0.53 -6.68
N LYS A 42 -9.72 -0.44 -7.60
CA LYS A 42 -8.52 -1.20 -7.98
C LYS A 42 -7.34 -0.29 -8.34
N ARG A 43 -7.60 0.78 -9.10
CA ARG A 43 -6.59 1.75 -9.52
C ARG A 43 -6.07 2.57 -8.34
N THR A 44 -6.96 2.98 -7.45
CA THR A 44 -6.63 3.75 -6.25
C THR A 44 -5.81 2.92 -5.27
N LEU A 45 -6.25 1.69 -4.96
CA LEU A 45 -5.53 0.76 -4.08
C LEU A 45 -4.12 0.46 -4.61
N ARG A 46 -3.98 0.17 -5.90
CA ARG A 46 -2.65 -0.07 -6.51
C ARG A 46 -1.71 1.13 -6.34
N ARG A 47 -2.22 2.36 -6.53
CA ARG A 47 -1.43 3.58 -6.33
C ARG A 47 -1.08 3.81 -4.87
N GLN A 48 -1.99 3.52 -3.94
CA GLN A 48 -1.73 3.67 -2.51
C GLN A 48 -0.64 2.69 -2.04
N VAL A 49 -0.69 1.43 -2.48
CA VAL A 49 0.37 0.44 -2.19
C VAL A 49 1.72 0.91 -2.73
N ALA A 50 1.78 1.41 -3.97
CA ALA A 50 3.02 1.93 -4.55
C ALA A 50 3.58 3.10 -3.74
N ARG A 51 2.74 4.04 -3.30
CA ARG A 51 3.16 5.16 -2.45
C ARG A 51 3.68 4.71 -1.09
N LEU A 52 3.02 3.75 -0.44
CA LEU A 52 3.51 3.17 0.81
C LEU A 52 4.87 2.50 0.62
N ASN A 53 5.06 1.74 -0.46
CA ASN A 53 6.35 1.12 -0.75
C ASN A 53 7.47 2.16 -0.92
N THR A 54 7.20 3.26 -1.62
CA THR A 54 8.17 4.36 -1.75
C THR A 54 8.49 5.02 -0.40
N LEU A 55 7.49 5.20 0.46
CA LEU A 55 7.71 5.76 1.79
C LEU A 55 8.48 4.83 2.71
N ILE A 56 8.17 3.52 2.68
CA ILE A 56 8.91 2.49 3.41
C ILE A 56 10.38 2.47 2.96
N TYR A 57 10.63 2.51 1.65
CA TYR A 57 12.00 2.50 1.12
C TYR A 57 12.81 3.74 1.53
N ASN A 58 12.18 4.92 1.50
CA ASN A 58 12.82 6.18 1.89
C ASN A 58 12.79 6.43 3.41
N HIS A 59 12.26 5.51 4.22
CA HIS A 59 12.17 5.69 5.66
C HIS A 59 13.58 5.60 6.27
N PRO A 60 13.96 6.53 7.17
CA PRO A 60 15.31 6.56 7.76
C PRO A 60 15.71 5.22 8.39
N ASP A 61 14.78 4.54 9.07
CA ASP A 61 15.03 3.24 9.72
C ASP A 61 15.48 2.11 8.75
N VAL A 62 15.12 2.18 7.47
CA VAL A 62 15.57 1.21 6.45
C VAL A 62 16.98 1.55 5.97
N GLN A 63 17.28 2.84 5.82
CA GLN A 63 18.57 3.33 5.31
C GLN A 63 19.74 3.02 6.27
N VAL A 64 19.47 2.80 7.56
CA VAL A 64 20.49 2.42 8.56
C VAL A 64 20.98 0.98 8.36
N ASN A 65 20.17 0.10 7.76
CA ASN A 65 20.49 -1.34 7.66
C ASN A 65 21.31 -1.73 6.41
N GLU A 66 21.53 -0.82 5.46
CA GLU A 66 22.32 -1.10 4.25
C GLU A 66 23.81 -0.71 4.40
N GLY A 67 24.21 -0.22 5.57
CA GLY A 67 25.54 0.36 5.83
C GLY A 67 26.48 -0.42 6.74
N GLU A 68 26.17 -1.67 7.12
CA GLU A 68 27.06 -2.55 7.92
C GLU A 68 27.51 -3.80 7.14
#